data_AF-A0A376FPI4-F1
#
_entry.id   AF-A0A376FPI4-F1
#
_cell.length_a   1.000
_cell.length_b   1.000
_cell.length_c   1.000
_cell.angle_alpha   90.00
_cell.angle_beta   90.00
_cell.angle_gamma   90.00
#
_symmetry.space_group_name_H-M   'P 1'
#
loop_
_entity.id
_entity.type
_entity.pdbx_description
1 polymer ?
#
loop_
_entity_poly.entity_id
_entity_poly.type
_entity_poly.pdbx_seq_one_letter_code
_entity_poly.pdbx_strand_id
1 'polypeptide(L)'
;MLSLPRDLTLSEDNRLQMRPAREVESLRGAWFPWPISTLNNQQIAQVESCDALEVILRWDCANSSAEQYGICLGDGLRVYVDAQMQHLVLERHYPQYGLCGTRSVALNLNDTLNLRLFFDNSSVEVFVNEGEACLSSRIYPEAGARELALFAWTGSASLIDAGAWQLE
;
A
#
# COMPACT_ATOMS: atom_id res chain seq x y z
N MET A 1 -7.81 2.60 18.54
CA MET A 1 -8.32 2.78 17.17
C MET A 1 -8.83 1.43 16.70
N LEU A 2 -10.06 1.39 16.18
CA LEU A 2 -10.62 0.22 15.49
C LEU A 2 -10.22 0.27 14.02
N SER A 3 -10.18 -0.87 13.34
CA SER A 3 -9.99 -0.90 11.88
C SER A 3 -11.19 -0.29 11.16
N LEU A 4 -11.01 0.07 9.89
CA LEU A 4 -12.10 0.43 8.99
C LEU A 4 -13.19 -0.67 8.99
N PRO A 5 -14.47 -0.32 8.86
CA PRO A 5 -15.54 -1.28 8.63
C PRO A 5 -15.30 -2.02 7.32
N ARG A 6 -15.62 -3.32 7.29
CA ARG A 6 -15.33 -4.21 6.16
C ARG A 6 -16.56 -5.02 5.78
N ASP A 7 -16.75 -5.17 4.49
CA ASP A 7 -17.68 -6.15 3.93
C ASP A 7 -16.99 -7.50 3.81
N LEU A 8 -17.66 -8.54 4.30
CA LEU A 8 -17.22 -9.93 4.22
C LEU A 8 -18.05 -10.65 3.17
N THR A 9 -17.39 -11.12 2.11
CA THR A 9 -18.01 -11.93 1.05
C THR A 9 -17.23 -13.22 0.86
N LEU A 10 -17.81 -14.19 0.15
CA LEU A 10 -17.08 -15.36 -0.34
C LEU A 10 -16.81 -15.19 -1.83
N SER A 11 -15.59 -15.53 -2.26
CA SER A 11 -15.27 -15.69 -3.67
C SER A 11 -15.94 -16.95 -4.24
N GLU A 12 -15.88 -17.13 -5.57
CA GLU A 12 -16.39 -18.33 -6.25
C GLU A 12 -15.75 -19.62 -5.70
N ASP A 13 -14.49 -19.56 -5.28
CA ASP A 13 -13.74 -20.66 -4.66
C ASP A 13 -13.98 -20.79 -3.14
N ASN A 14 -15.02 -20.16 -2.59
CA ASN A 14 -15.35 -20.13 -1.15
C ASN A 14 -14.24 -19.57 -0.25
N ARG A 15 -13.41 -18.65 -0.76
CA ARG A 15 -12.45 -17.92 0.07
C ARG A 15 -13.07 -16.66 0.63
N LEU A 16 -12.83 -16.38 1.91
CA LEU A 16 -13.26 -15.13 2.53
C LEU A 16 -12.54 -13.95 1.88
N GLN A 17 -13.33 -12.98 1.42
CA GLN A 17 -12.86 -11.69 0.91
C GLN A 17 -13.28 -10.60 1.88
N MET A 18 -12.35 -9.68 2.14
CA MET A 18 -12.52 -8.55 3.05
C MET A 18 -12.25 -7.26 2.30
N ARG A 19 -13.32 -6.52 1.96
CA ARG A 19 -13.20 -5.20 1.30
C ARG A 19 -13.54 -4.09 2.28
N PRO A 20 -12.99 -2.87 2.13
CA PRO A 20 -13.51 -1.72 2.87
C PRO A 20 -15.01 -1.57 2.56
N ALA A 21 -15.82 -1.34 3.59
CA ALA A 21 -17.26 -1.10 3.40
C ALA A 21 -17.47 0.08 2.45
N ARG A 22 -18.49 0.01 1.58
CA ARG A 22 -18.73 1.02 0.56
C ARG A 22 -18.88 2.43 1.14
N GLU A 23 -19.47 2.56 2.32
CA GLU A 23 -19.69 3.82 3.02
C GLU A 23 -18.37 4.55 3.34
N VAL A 24 -17.24 3.84 3.42
CA VAL A 24 -15.91 4.45 3.60
C VAL A 24 -15.58 5.40 2.45
N GLU A 25 -16.11 5.17 1.25
CA GLU A 25 -15.92 6.07 0.11
C GLU A 25 -16.55 7.46 0.32
N SER A 26 -17.49 7.60 1.27
CA SER A 26 -18.07 8.90 1.62
C SER A 26 -17.07 9.85 2.30
N LEU A 27 -15.95 9.33 2.80
CA LEU A 27 -14.85 10.12 3.37
C LEU A 27 -13.94 10.72 2.29
N ARG A 28 -14.08 10.31 1.01
CA ARG A 28 -13.21 10.79 -0.07
C ARG A 28 -13.51 12.27 -0.38
N GLY A 29 -12.48 13.10 -0.21
CA GLY A 29 -12.42 14.48 -0.66
C GLY A 29 -11.80 14.60 -2.05
N ALA A 30 -10.75 15.40 -2.17
CA ALA A 30 -10.07 15.63 -3.45
C ALA A 30 -9.27 14.40 -3.92
N TRP A 31 -9.31 14.13 -5.23
CA TRP A 31 -8.45 13.14 -5.89
C TRP A 31 -7.17 13.78 -6.42
N PHE A 32 -6.05 13.14 -6.14
CA PHE A 32 -4.72 13.52 -6.59
C PHE A 32 -4.13 12.38 -7.43
N PRO A 33 -4.21 12.45 -8.78
CA PRO A 33 -3.58 11.46 -9.63
C PRO A 33 -2.05 11.62 -9.58
N TRP A 34 -1.34 10.49 -9.57
CA TRP A 34 0.12 10.44 -9.66
C TRP A 34 0.51 9.99 -11.06
N PRO A 35 0.96 10.90 -11.95
CA PRO A 35 1.22 10.60 -13.37
C PRO A 35 2.53 9.84 -13.55
N ILE A 36 2.64 8.67 -12.93
CA ILE A 36 3.80 7.79 -12.95
C ILE A 36 3.37 6.47 -13.54
N SER A 37 3.92 6.13 -14.70
CA SER A 37 3.71 4.84 -15.37
C SER A 37 4.83 3.85 -15.08
N THR A 38 6.02 4.33 -14.74
CA THR A 38 7.19 3.46 -14.55
C THR A 38 8.18 4.08 -13.58
N LEU A 39 8.70 3.26 -12.68
CA LEU A 39 9.83 3.58 -11.79
C LEU A 39 11.02 2.74 -12.22
N ASN A 40 12.18 3.36 -12.45
CA ASN A 40 13.39 2.65 -12.83
C ASN A 40 14.50 2.95 -11.83
N ASN A 41 14.76 2.01 -10.92
CA ASN A 41 15.76 2.10 -9.87
C ASN A 41 15.80 3.47 -9.16
N GLN A 42 14.64 3.94 -8.71
CA GLN A 42 14.44 5.29 -8.17
C GLN A 42 13.34 5.32 -7.12
N GLN A 43 13.30 6.41 -6.35
CA GLN A 43 12.24 6.76 -5.42
C GLN A 43 11.72 8.17 -5.77
N ILE A 44 10.40 8.35 -5.77
CA ILE A 44 9.75 9.62 -6.09
C ILE A 44 8.71 9.93 -5.02
N ALA A 45 8.91 11.04 -4.29
CA ALA A 45 7.95 11.57 -3.35
C ALA A 45 6.65 11.99 -4.06
N GLN A 46 5.50 11.56 -3.52
CA GLN A 46 4.17 11.92 -4.02
C GLN A 46 3.44 12.88 -3.09
N VAL A 47 3.68 12.76 -1.78
CA VAL A 47 3.04 13.58 -0.75
C VAL A 47 4.09 13.93 0.30
N GLU A 48 4.27 15.22 0.60
CA GLU A 48 5.26 15.68 1.59
C GLU A 48 4.86 15.33 3.02
N SER A 49 3.57 15.43 3.36
CA SER A 49 3.03 15.06 4.67
C SER A 49 1.71 14.31 4.51
N CYS A 50 1.75 12.99 4.70
CA CYS A 50 0.60 12.11 4.60
C CYS A 50 -0.09 11.98 5.96
N ASP A 51 -1.19 12.71 6.19
CA ASP A 51 -1.96 12.62 7.45
C ASP A 51 -3.02 11.53 7.38
N ALA A 52 -4.06 11.74 6.55
CA ALA A 52 -5.13 10.80 6.28
C ALA A 52 -5.40 10.70 4.77
N LEU A 53 -5.07 9.57 4.16
CA LEU A 53 -5.21 9.35 2.71
C LEU A 53 -5.71 7.94 2.41
N GLU A 54 -6.53 7.83 1.37
CA GLU A 54 -6.76 6.57 0.68
C GLU A 54 -5.94 6.55 -0.61
N VAL A 55 -4.95 5.67 -0.67
CA VAL A 55 -4.04 5.50 -1.81
C VAL A 55 -4.49 4.31 -2.66
N ILE A 56 -4.58 4.52 -3.97
CA ILE A 56 -4.85 3.48 -4.95
C ILE A 56 -3.58 3.25 -5.76
N LEU A 57 -3.12 2.00 -5.80
CA LEU A 57 -1.99 1.58 -6.64
C LEU A 57 -2.39 0.35 -7.45
N ARG A 58 -2.10 0.38 -8.74
CA ARG A 58 -2.28 -0.77 -9.62
C ARG A 58 -0.99 -1.07 -10.36
N TRP A 59 -0.31 -2.13 -9.92
CA TRP A 59 0.97 -2.55 -10.46
C TRP A 59 0.80 -3.60 -11.55
N ASP A 60 1.49 -3.41 -12.67
CA ASP A 60 1.66 -4.44 -13.69
C ASP A 60 2.85 -5.32 -13.31
N CYS A 61 2.60 -6.33 -12.47
CA CYS A 61 3.64 -7.21 -11.95
C CYS A 61 4.33 -8.01 -13.06
N ALA A 62 3.58 -8.43 -14.09
CA ALA A 62 4.10 -9.21 -15.20
C ALA A 62 5.12 -8.42 -16.04
N ASN A 63 4.95 -7.10 -16.15
CA ASN A 63 5.87 -6.19 -16.83
C ASN A 63 6.80 -5.43 -15.86
N SER A 64 6.97 -5.93 -14.64
CA SER A 64 7.90 -5.37 -13.65
C SER A 64 9.09 -6.32 -13.45
N SER A 65 10.30 -5.75 -13.52
CA SER A 65 11.58 -6.47 -13.35
C SER A 65 12.30 -6.15 -12.04
N ALA A 66 11.85 -5.11 -11.31
CA ALA A 66 12.43 -4.71 -10.04
C ALA A 66 12.32 -5.83 -9.00
N GLU A 67 13.40 -6.06 -8.25
CA GLU A 67 13.41 -7.04 -7.14
C GLU A 67 12.47 -6.60 -6.01
N GLN A 68 12.41 -5.29 -5.76
CA GLN A 68 11.52 -4.69 -4.78
C GLN A 68 10.92 -3.40 -5.29
N TYR A 69 9.61 -3.23 -5.16
CA TYR A 69 8.91 -2.00 -5.55
C TYR A 69 7.62 -1.82 -4.75
N GLY A 70 7.21 -0.57 -4.54
CA GLY A 70 6.04 -0.28 -3.73
C GLY A 70 6.01 1.15 -3.24
N ILE A 71 5.52 1.33 -2.01
CA ILE A 71 5.33 2.63 -1.37
C ILE A 71 5.93 2.63 0.03
N CYS A 72 6.55 3.74 0.44
CA CYS A 72 7.05 3.96 1.79
C CYS A 72 6.47 5.23 2.42
N LEU A 73 6.37 5.21 3.75
CA LEU A 73 6.06 6.38 4.57
C LEU A 73 7.30 6.69 5.43
N GLY A 74 8.09 7.65 4.97
CA GLY A 74 9.44 7.90 5.49
C GLY A 74 10.27 6.61 5.57
N ASP A 75 11.10 6.51 6.62
CA ASP A 75 11.90 5.31 6.91
C ASP A 75 11.16 4.28 7.80
N GLY A 76 9.94 4.62 8.23
CA GLY A 76 9.21 3.89 9.27
C GLY A 76 8.31 2.77 8.77
N LEU A 77 7.82 2.85 7.52
CA LEU A 77 6.94 1.85 6.93
C LEU A 77 7.27 1.66 5.44
N ARG A 78 7.28 0.40 4.99
CA ARG A 78 7.28 0.03 3.57
C ARG A 78 6.17 -0.98 3.30
N VAL A 79 5.44 -0.78 2.21
CA VAL A 79 4.50 -1.75 1.64
C VAL A 79 4.94 -2.04 0.22
N TYR A 80 5.46 -3.24 -0.04
CA TYR A 80 6.20 -3.51 -1.26
C TYR A 80 6.09 -4.95 -1.73
N VAL A 81 6.19 -5.15 -3.04
CA VAL A 81 6.36 -6.46 -3.64
C VAL A 81 7.81 -6.87 -3.49
N ASP A 82 8.05 -8.04 -2.92
CA ASP A 82 9.32 -8.74 -3.00
C ASP A 82 9.21 -9.80 -4.10
N ALA A 83 9.86 -9.56 -5.24
CA ALA A 83 9.73 -10.39 -6.42
C ALA A 83 10.40 -11.76 -6.26
N GLN A 84 11.46 -11.85 -5.44
CA GLN A 84 12.16 -13.10 -5.18
C GLN A 84 11.31 -14.01 -4.30
N MET A 85 10.70 -13.47 -3.25
CA MET A 85 9.79 -14.20 -2.38
C MET A 85 8.40 -14.39 -3.00
N GLN A 86 8.04 -13.62 -4.02
CA GLN A 86 6.69 -13.52 -4.60
C GLN A 86 5.62 -13.14 -3.56
N HIS A 87 5.92 -12.15 -2.73
CA HIS A 87 5.06 -11.72 -1.63
C HIS A 87 4.83 -10.21 -1.64
N LEU A 88 3.65 -9.77 -1.21
CA LEU A 88 3.45 -8.40 -0.75
C LEU A 88 3.89 -8.34 0.71
N VAL A 89 4.80 -7.44 1.02
CA VAL A 89 5.41 -7.28 2.33
C VAL A 89 5.00 -5.94 2.91
N LEU A 90 4.47 -5.98 4.14
CA LEU A 90 4.34 -4.82 5.00
C LEU A 90 5.44 -4.93 6.06
N GLU A 91 6.38 -4.00 6.01
CA GLU A 91 7.46 -3.87 6.96
C GLU A 91 7.33 -2.55 7.70
N ARG A 92 7.53 -2.59 9.02
CA ARG A 92 7.58 -1.41 9.87
C ARG A 92 8.86 -1.40 10.69
N HIS A 93 9.44 -0.22 10.87
CA HIS A 93 10.70 -0.03 11.54
C HIS A 93 10.66 1.25 12.40
N TYR A 94 10.20 1.09 13.64
CA TYR A 94 10.16 2.15 14.65
C TYR A 94 10.88 1.68 15.94
N PRO A 95 12.22 1.55 15.92
CA PRO A 95 12.99 1.02 17.05
C PRO A 95 12.85 1.86 18.33
N GLN A 96 12.64 3.18 18.20
CA GLN A 96 12.42 4.09 19.33
C GLN A 96 11.17 3.75 20.15
N TYR A 97 10.22 3.01 19.57
CA TYR A 97 9.02 2.53 20.25
C TYR A 97 9.01 1.00 20.42
N GLY A 98 10.12 0.31 20.13
CA GLY A 98 10.18 -1.15 20.11
C GLY A 98 9.22 -1.79 19.10
N LEU A 99 8.82 -1.04 18.06
CA LEU A 99 7.86 -1.48 17.06
C LEU A 99 8.58 -1.75 15.73
N CYS A 100 9.15 -2.94 15.60
CA CYS A 100 9.74 -3.42 14.35
C CYS A 100 9.07 -4.73 13.94
N GLY A 101 9.03 -5.01 12.63
CA GLY A 101 8.67 -6.34 12.14
C GLY A 101 7.97 -6.34 10.79
N THR A 102 7.73 -7.55 10.31
CA THR A 102 7.28 -7.80 8.95
C THR A 102 6.06 -8.73 8.95
N ARG A 103 5.14 -8.46 8.03
CA ARG A 103 4.02 -9.33 7.66
C ARG A 103 3.99 -9.41 6.15
N SER A 104 3.62 -10.56 5.61
CA SER A 104 3.51 -10.70 4.16
C SER A 104 2.41 -11.65 3.76
N VAL A 105 1.96 -11.50 2.52
CA VAL A 105 0.98 -12.37 1.87
C VAL A 105 1.52 -12.78 0.50
N ALA A 106 1.30 -14.04 0.11
CA ALA A 106 1.75 -14.53 -1.17
C ALA A 106 1.03 -13.83 -2.33
N LEU A 107 1.73 -13.62 -3.44
CA LEU A 107 1.24 -13.00 -4.66
C LEU A 107 1.44 -13.93 -5.86
N ASN A 108 0.59 -13.77 -6.87
CA ASN A 108 0.87 -14.24 -8.22
C ASN A 108 1.41 -13.06 -9.05
N LEU A 109 2.71 -13.07 -9.38
CA LEU A 109 3.33 -11.98 -10.13
C LEU A 109 2.97 -11.97 -11.62
N ASN A 110 2.23 -12.96 -12.12
CA ASN A 110 1.72 -12.95 -13.50
C ASN A 110 0.45 -12.11 -13.66
N ASP A 111 -0.19 -11.73 -12.55
CA ASP A 111 -1.43 -10.96 -12.55
C ASP A 111 -1.15 -9.49 -12.19
N THR A 112 -2.15 -8.63 -12.44
CA THR A 112 -2.13 -7.25 -11.93
C THR A 112 -2.36 -7.23 -10.42
N LEU A 113 -1.53 -6.51 -9.69
CA LEU A 113 -1.72 -6.29 -8.26
C LEU A 113 -2.47 -4.97 -8.03
N ASN A 114 -3.65 -5.05 -7.43
CA ASN A 114 -4.41 -3.87 -7.02
C ASN A 114 -4.25 -3.68 -5.51
N LEU A 115 -3.85 -2.49 -5.08
CA LEU A 115 -3.74 -2.14 -3.67
C LEU A 115 -4.61 -0.93 -3.39
N ARG A 116 -5.39 -1.03 -2.31
CA ARG A 116 -6.10 0.09 -1.70
C ARG A 116 -5.57 0.25 -0.29
N LEU A 117 -4.80 1.31 -0.04
CA LEU A 117 -4.15 1.58 1.24
C LEU A 117 -4.83 2.74 1.93
N PHE A 118 -5.09 2.62 3.22
CA PHE A 118 -5.61 3.71 4.04
C PHE A 118 -4.55 4.08 5.06
N PHE A 119 -4.02 5.29 4.91
CA PHE A 119 -3.13 5.90 5.88
C PHE A 119 -3.95 6.79 6.80
N ASP A 120 -3.63 6.70 8.09
CA ASP A 120 -4.09 7.62 9.13
C ASP A 120 -2.87 8.02 9.98
N ASN A 121 -3.07 8.88 10.97
CA ASN A 121 -2.06 9.39 11.87
C ASN A 121 -1.24 8.29 12.56
N SER A 122 -1.87 7.16 12.93
CA SER A 122 -1.20 6.10 13.69
C SER A 122 -1.41 4.68 13.14
N SER A 123 -1.96 4.55 11.93
CA SER A 123 -2.19 3.25 11.33
C SER A 123 -2.13 3.27 9.81
N VAL A 124 -1.92 2.08 9.26
CA VAL A 124 -2.09 1.78 7.85
C VAL A 124 -2.89 0.50 7.70
N GLU A 125 -3.84 0.49 6.77
CA GLU A 125 -4.57 -0.71 6.35
C GLU A 125 -4.39 -0.91 4.85
N VAL A 126 -3.94 -2.09 4.45
CA VAL A 126 -3.63 -2.45 3.07
C VAL A 126 -4.61 -3.53 2.64
N PHE A 127 -5.49 -3.21 1.70
CA PHE A 127 -6.40 -4.16 1.07
C PHE A 127 -5.81 -4.58 -0.26
N VAL A 128 -5.63 -5.89 -0.41
CA VAL A 128 -4.93 -6.51 -1.53
C VAL A 128 -5.96 -7.13 -2.46
N ASN A 129 -5.88 -6.74 -3.73
CA ASN A 129 -6.83 -7.05 -4.77
C ASN A 129 -8.27 -6.72 -4.30
N GLU A 130 -9.24 -7.46 -4.79
CA GLU A 130 -10.65 -7.34 -4.41
C GLU A 130 -10.94 -8.00 -3.04
N GLY A 131 -10.10 -7.70 -2.04
CA GLY A 131 -10.22 -8.20 -0.68
C GLY A 131 -9.65 -9.59 -0.42
N GLU A 132 -8.78 -10.10 -1.29
CA GLU A 132 -8.15 -11.43 -1.14
C GLU A 132 -7.27 -11.54 0.09
N ALA A 133 -6.66 -10.42 0.49
CA ALA A 133 -5.95 -10.28 1.74
C ALA A 133 -6.09 -8.86 2.30
N CYS A 134 -5.86 -8.74 3.60
CA CYS A 134 -5.81 -7.45 4.29
C CYS A 134 -4.66 -7.47 5.30
N LEU A 135 -3.81 -6.45 5.28
CA LEU A 135 -2.77 -6.23 6.28
C LEU A 135 -3.06 -4.93 7.03
N SER A 136 -3.16 -4.98 8.35
CA SER A 136 -3.33 -3.79 9.19
C SER A 136 -2.15 -3.65 10.13
N SER A 137 -1.61 -2.44 10.26
CA SER A 137 -0.51 -2.15 11.17
C SER A 137 -0.65 -0.80 11.83
N ARG A 138 -0.12 -0.68 13.05
CA ARG A 138 0.21 0.62 13.63
C ARG A 138 1.47 1.18 12.96
N ILE A 139 1.53 2.50 12.89
CA ILE A 139 2.68 3.29 12.46
C ILE A 139 2.85 4.46 13.42
N TYR A 140 4.10 4.87 13.66
CA TYR A 140 4.43 5.99 14.56
C TYR A 140 5.53 6.85 13.92
N PRO A 141 5.28 7.44 12.74
CA PRO A 141 6.27 8.31 12.11
C PRO A 141 6.57 9.51 12.99
N GLU A 142 7.83 9.92 12.99
CA GLU A 142 8.27 11.11 13.70
C GLU A 142 7.75 12.39 13.02
N ALA A 143 7.84 13.52 13.72
CA ALA A 143 7.46 14.81 13.16
C ALA A 143 8.29 15.10 11.89
N GLY A 144 7.61 15.38 10.78
CA GLY A 144 8.25 15.59 9.47
C GLY A 144 8.64 14.31 8.72
N ALA A 145 8.52 13.12 9.32
CA ALA A 145 8.84 11.84 8.68
C ALA A 145 7.60 11.16 8.07
N ARG A 146 6.72 11.95 7.45
CA ARG A 146 5.45 11.50 6.86
C ARG A 146 5.38 11.66 5.33
N GLU A 147 6.54 11.78 4.69
CA GLU A 147 6.63 11.76 3.23
C GLU A 147 6.17 10.40 2.72
N LEU A 148 5.27 10.40 1.76
CA LEU A 148 4.83 9.22 1.06
C LEU A 148 5.49 9.17 -0.32
N ALA A 149 6.27 8.12 -0.58
CA ALA A 149 7.02 7.99 -1.82
C ALA A 149 6.84 6.61 -2.46
N LEU A 150 6.76 6.59 -3.79
CA LEU A 150 6.82 5.35 -4.57
C LEU A 150 8.28 5.03 -4.89
N PHE A 151 8.61 3.74 -4.95
CA PHE A 151 9.96 3.31 -5.27
C PHE A 151 10.01 2.04 -6.11
N ALA A 152 11.14 1.83 -6.76
CA ALA A 152 11.57 0.55 -7.33
C ALA A 152 13.09 0.42 -7.19
N TRP A 153 13.58 -0.77 -6.80
CA TRP A 153 15.00 -1.07 -6.64
C TRP A 153 15.40 -2.28 -7.47
N THR A 154 16.62 -2.22 -8.02
CA THR A 154 17.22 -3.29 -8.83
C THR A 154 16.32 -3.71 -10.00
N GLY A 155 15.90 -2.73 -10.81
CA GLY A 155 15.09 -2.95 -12.02
C GLY A 155 14.02 -1.89 -12.20
N SER A 156 13.00 -2.22 -12.99
CA SER A 156 11.87 -1.35 -13.29
C SER A 156 10.55 -1.90 -12.75
N ALA A 157 9.69 -1.03 -12.24
CA ALA A 157 8.32 -1.37 -11.85
C ALA A 157 7.32 -0.53 -12.66
N SER A 158 6.29 -1.20 -13.18
CA SER A 158 5.29 -0.61 -14.06
C SER A 158 3.98 -0.38 -13.29
N LEU A 159 3.43 0.83 -13.36
CA LEU A 159 2.13 1.17 -12.80
C LEU A 159 1.12 1.41 -13.92
N ILE A 160 -0.06 0.83 -13.76
CA ILE A 160 -1.23 1.06 -14.61
C ILE A 160 -2.00 2.29 -14.10
N ASP A 161 -2.13 2.42 -12.79
CA ASP A 161 -2.86 3.51 -12.14
C ASP A 161 -2.28 3.80 -10.76
N ALA A 162 -2.29 5.08 -10.38
CA ALA A 162 -1.75 5.56 -9.12
C ALA A 162 -2.36 6.90 -8.72
N GLY A 163 -2.72 7.04 -7.46
CA GLY A 163 -3.15 8.30 -6.89
C GLY A 163 -3.67 8.16 -5.48
N ALA A 164 -4.12 9.26 -4.91
CA ALA A 164 -4.70 9.28 -3.57
C ALA A 164 -5.94 10.16 -3.47
N TRP A 165 -6.91 9.71 -2.69
CA TRP A 165 -7.98 10.54 -2.17
C TRP A 165 -7.56 11.11 -0.83
N GLN A 166 -7.74 12.41 -0.64
CA GLN A 166 -7.76 12.98 0.70
C GLN A 166 -8.98 12.45 1.46
N LEU A 167 -8.81 12.11 2.74
CA LEU A 167 -9.90 11.64 3.60
C LEU A 167 -10.28 12.71 4.62
N GLU A 168 -11.57 13.02 4.73
CA GLU A 168 -12.14 14.01 5.66
C GLU A 168 -13.41 13.50 6.36
#